data_AF-A0AAN9ALR3-F1
#
_entry.id   AF-A0AAN9ALR3-F1
#
_cell.length_a   1.000
_cell.length_b   1.000
_cell.length_c   1.000
_cell.angle_alpha   90.00
_cell.angle_beta   90.00
_cell.angle_gamma   90.00
#
_symmetry.space_group_name_H-M   'P 1'
#
loop_
_entity.id
_entity.type
_entity.pdbx_description
1 polymer ?
#
loop_
_entity_poly.entity_id
_entity_poly.type
_entity_poly.pdbx_seq_one_letter_code
_entity_poly.pdbx_strand_id
1 'polypeptide(L)'
;MKENIDLVNRDANGLNDHVKVAFDDVIAEPDGAHSLPCVWAGAWLIFTCTKGCCYNVMSIICGFPLALYWGCEFAWITFKHVWLIGPCMRSFMIECGCWRKLFFTVVQCCLGPICETCGLCFSNIVVRNS
;
A
#
# COMPACT_ATOMS: atom_id res chain seq x y z
N MET A 1 -11.11 20.53 12.24
CA MET A 1 -12.25 19.73 11.76
C MET A 1 -12.30 18.49 12.64
N LYS A 2 -13.33 18.30 13.48
CA LYS A 2 -13.48 17.03 14.20
C LYS A 2 -13.95 16.01 13.17
N GLU A 3 -13.10 15.06 12.81
CA GLU A 3 -13.57 13.87 12.10
C GLU A 3 -14.60 13.19 13.00
N ASN A 4 -15.86 13.19 12.58
CA ASN A 4 -16.88 12.40 13.24
C ASN A 4 -16.70 10.96 12.79
N ILE A 5 -16.74 10.04 13.75
CA ILE A 5 -16.72 8.62 13.47
C ILE A 5 -18.01 8.22 12.73
N ASP A 6 -17.86 7.60 11.56
CA ASP A 6 -19.00 7.00 10.85
C ASP A 6 -19.33 5.64 11.47
N LEU A 7 -20.51 5.54 12.07
CA LEU A 7 -20.98 4.33 12.74
C LEU A 7 -21.70 3.37 11.78
N VAL A 8 -22.12 3.85 10.61
CA VAL A 8 -22.88 3.11 9.60
C VAL A 8 -21.92 2.53 8.57
N ASN A 9 -21.10 3.37 7.93
CA ASN A 9 -20.10 2.93 6.97
C ASN A 9 -18.70 2.92 7.61
N ARG A 10 -18.36 1.79 8.24
CA ARG A 10 -17.06 1.60 8.94
C ARG A 10 -15.91 1.23 8.01
N ASP A 11 -16.15 1.00 6.72
CA ASP A 11 -15.14 0.65 5.70
C ASP A 11 -15.21 1.60 4.50
N ALA A 12 -15.17 2.91 4.75
CA ALA A 12 -15.30 3.94 3.72
C ALA A 12 -14.22 3.87 2.63
N ASN A 13 -13.05 3.30 2.94
CA ASN A 13 -11.93 3.14 2.01
C ASN A 13 -11.92 1.77 1.29
N GLY A 14 -12.91 0.91 1.55
CA GLY A 14 -13.01 -0.41 0.90
C GLY A 14 -11.85 -1.35 1.20
N LEU A 15 -11.25 -1.27 2.40
CA LEU A 15 -10.09 -2.09 2.76
C LEU A 15 -10.45 -3.58 2.83
N ASN A 16 -11.72 -3.89 3.11
CA ASN A 16 -12.17 -5.24 3.44
C ASN A 16 -13.11 -5.83 2.37
N ASP A 17 -13.04 -5.35 1.12
CA ASP A 17 -13.90 -5.84 0.03
C ASP A 17 -13.81 -7.36 -0.18
N HIS A 18 -12.62 -7.92 -0.01
CA HIS A 18 -12.34 -9.35 -0.17
C HIS A 18 -12.97 -10.27 0.90
N VAL A 19 -13.44 -9.73 2.03
CA VAL A 19 -14.12 -10.52 3.09
C VAL A 19 -15.63 -10.31 3.13
N LYS A 20 -16.18 -9.53 2.18
CA LYS A 20 -17.62 -9.39 1.98
C LYS A 20 -18.15 -10.71 1.41
N VAL A 21 -18.72 -11.52 2.29
CA VAL A 21 -19.26 -12.85 1.97
C VAL A 21 -20.72 -12.91 2.42
N ALA A 22 -21.63 -13.02 1.46
CA ALA A 22 -23.05 -13.24 1.66
C ALA A 22 -23.38 -14.74 1.78
N PHE A 23 -24.62 -15.06 2.18
CA PHE A 23 -25.08 -16.45 2.28
C PHE A 23 -24.98 -17.17 0.91
N ASP A 24 -25.50 -16.52 -0.14
CA ASP A 24 -25.53 -17.08 -1.50
C ASP A 24 -24.14 -17.20 -2.14
N ASP A 25 -23.12 -16.51 -1.61
CA ASP A 25 -21.72 -16.68 -2.05
C ASP A 25 -21.11 -18.00 -1.53
N VAL A 26 -21.69 -18.57 -0.47
CA VAL A 26 -21.16 -19.77 0.21
C VAL A 26 -22.06 -20.98 -0.02
N ILE A 27 -23.37 -20.78 0.08
CA ILE A 27 -24.39 -21.81 -0.03
C ILE A 27 -25.37 -21.33 -1.09
N ALA A 28 -25.29 -21.94 -2.28
CA ALA A 28 -26.17 -21.64 -3.40
C ALA A 28 -26.77 -22.94 -3.94
N GLU A 29 -28.09 -22.95 -4.12
CA GLU A 29 -28.80 -24.02 -4.81
C GLU A 29 -28.98 -23.67 -6.29
N PRO A 30 -28.66 -24.59 -7.23
CA PRO A 30 -28.90 -24.36 -8.65
C PRO A 30 -30.40 -24.52 -8.99
N ASP A 31 -30.84 -23.89 -10.09
CA ASP A 31 -32.26 -23.86 -10.52
C ASP A 31 -32.95 -25.24 -10.65
N GLY A 32 -32.17 -26.31 -10.84
CA GLY A 32 -32.68 -27.69 -10.97
C GLY A 32 -32.79 -28.49 -9.67
N ALA A 33 -32.31 -27.95 -8.54
CA ALA A 33 -32.25 -28.66 -7.26
C ALA A 33 -32.46 -27.70 -6.09
N HIS A 34 -33.74 -27.38 -5.84
CA HIS A 34 -34.15 -26.59 -4.68
C HIS A 34 -34.56 -27.45 -3.50
N SER A 35 -34.02 -27.12 -2.33
CA SER A 35 -34.53 -27.63 -1.07
C SER A 35 -35.89 -27.00 -0.73
N LEU A 36 -36.53 -27.53 0.31
CA LEU A 36 -37.79 -26.98 0.78
C LEU A 36 -37.59 -25.51 1.22
N PRO A 37 -38.52 -24.58 0.92
CA PRO A 37 -38.39 -23.17 1.26
C PRO A 37 -38.11 -22.89 2.75
N CYS A 38 -38.63 -23.73 3.64
CA CYS A 38 -38.39 -23.61 5.08
C CYS A 38 -36.93 -23.93 5.46
N VAL A 39 -36.30 -24.88 4.77
CA VAL A 39 -34.90 -25.26 4.98
C VAL A 39 -34.00 -24.13 4.49
N TRP A 40 -34.27 -23.63 3.27
CA TRP A 40 -33.53 -22.51 2.70
C TRP A 40 -33.58 -21.26 3.59
N ALA A 41 -34.78 -20.84 4.00
CA ALA A 41 -34.94 -19.68 4.89
C ALA A 41 -34.31 -19.89 6.28
N GLY A 42 -34.42 -21.10 6.83
CA GLY A 42 -33.79 -21.46 8.11
C GLY A 42 -32.26 -21.41 8.05
N ALA A 43 -31.68 -21.94 6.97
CA ALA A 43 -30.24 -21.92 6.73
C ALA A 43 -29.72 -20.47 6.60
N TRP A 44 -30.41 -19.63 5.83
CA TRP A 44 -30.07 -18.21 5.69
C TRP A 44 -30.08 -17.48 7.05
N LEU A 45 -31.12 -17.72 7.86
CA LEU A 45 -31.27 -17.10 9.17
C LEU A 45 -30.16 -17.52 10.14
N ILE A 46 -29.91 -18.83 10.25
CA ILE A 46 -28.88 -19.38 11.15
C ILE A 46 -27.51 -18.86 10.72
N PHE A 47 -27.18 -18.92 9.43
CA PHE A 47 -25.91 -18.43 8.90
C PHE A 47 -25.68 -16.95 9.25
N THR A 48 -26.66 -16.10 8.94
CA THR A 48 -26.56 -14.65 9.16
C THR A 48 -26.44 -14.33 10.66
N CYS A 49 -27.26 -14.97 11.50
CA CYS A 49 -27.25 -14.76 12.94
C CYS A 49 -25.95 -15.24 13.58
N THR A 50 -25.50 -16.46 13.27
CA THR A 50 -24.26 -17.03 13.82
C THR A 50 -23.05 -16.21 13.39
N LYS A 51 -22.93 -15.86 12.09
CA LYS A 51 -21.83 -15.01 11.59
C LYS A 51 -21.78 -13.67 12.33
N GLY A 52 -22.93 -12.98 12.44
CA GLY A 52 -23.01 -11.70 13.15
C GLY A 52 -22.69 -11.80 14.63
N CYS A 53 -23.23 -12.82 15.31
CA CYS A 53 -23.00 -13.04 16.74
C CYS A 53 -21.52 -13.35 17.04
N CYS A 54 -20.93 -14.33 16.35
CA CYS A 54 -19.53 -14.69 16.54
C CYS A 54 -18.59 -13.51 16.24
N TYR A 55 -18.85 -12.76 15.17
CA TYR A 55 -18.07 -11.57 14.83
C TYR A 55 -18.16 -10.50 15.92
N ASN A 56 -19.36 -10.21 16.43
CA ASN A 56 -19.55 -9.21 17.47
C ASN A 56 -18.88 -9.62 18.79
N VAL A 57 -18.99 -10.89 19.20
CA VAL A 57 -18.31 -11.40 20.40
C VAL A 57 -16.80 -11.24 20.27
N MET A 58 -16.23 -11.65 19.14
CA MET A 58 -14.80 -11.47 18.88
C MET A 58 -14.40 -9.99 18.89
N SER A 59 -15.23 -9.13 18.30
CA SER A 59 -15.00 -7.68 18.27
C SER A 59 -15.04 -7.03 19.65
N ILE A 60 -15.90 -7.51 20.55
CA ILE A 60 -15.94 -7.01 21.94
C ILE A 60 -14.68 -7.41 22.71
N ILE A 61 -14.26 -8.67 22.56
CA ILE A 61 -13.11 -9.21 23.29
C ILE A 61 -11.80 -8.59 22.77
N CYS A 62 -11.64 -8.52 21.45
CA CYS A 62 -10.37 -8.16 20.82
C CYS A 62 -10.32 -6.73 20.27
N GLY A 63 -11.47 -6.07 20.07
CA GLY A 63 -11.54 -4.77 19.39
C GLY A 63 -10.77 -3.67 20.11
N PHE A 64 -11.03 -3.47 21.40
CA PHE A 64 -10.32 -2.44 22.18
C PHE A 64 -8.81 -2.73 22.34
N PRO A 65 -8.38 -3.95 22.72
CA PRO A 65 -6.94 -4.26 22.82
C PRO A 65 -6.20 -4.06 21.49
N LEU A 66 -6.78 -4.51 20.37
CA LEU A 66 -6.15 -4.37 19.05
C LEU A 66 -6.14 -2.91 18.59
N ALA A 67 -7.20 -2.14 18.84
CA ALA A 67 -7.23 -0.72 18.50
C ALA A 67 -6.15 0.06 19.27
N LEU A 68 -5.96 -0.24 20.56
CA LEU A 68 -4.89 0.34 21.37
C LEU A 68 -3.51 -0.03 20.82
N TYR A 69 -3.30 -1.32 20.53
CA TYR A 69 -2.04 -1.82 19.97
C TYR A 69 -1.65 -1.09 18.68
N TRP A 70 -2.56 -1.05 17.69
CA TRP A 70 -2.29 -0.38 16.42
C TRP A 70 -2.10 1.13 16.58
N GLY A 71 -2.84 1.78 17.48
CA GLY A 71 -2.65 3.19 17.80
C GLY A 71 -1.23 3.48 18.32
N CYS A 72 -0.74 2.66 19.24
CA CYS A 72 0.62 2.77 19.77
C CYS A 72 1.69 2.51 18.71
N GLU A 73 1.53 1.46 17.90
CA GLU A 73 2.46 1.12 16.83
C GLU A 73 2.62 2.26 15.81
N PHE A 74 1.50 2.81 15.32
CA PHE A 74 1.57 3.91 14.35
C PHE A 74 2.11 5.21 14.95
N ALA A 75 1.84 5.47 16.24
CA ALA A 75 2.46 6.60 16.95
C ALA A 75 3.99 6.44 17.03
N TRP A 76 4.48 5.25 17.36
CA TRP A 76 5.91 4.94 17.43
C TRP A 76 6.59 5.01 16.05
N ILE A 77 5.98 4.44 15.02
CA ILE A 77 6.47 4.53 13.63
C ILE A 77 6.60 5.99 13.20
N THR A 78 5.58 6.79 13.47
CA THR A 78 5.58 8.23 13.13
C THR A 78 6.69 8.97 13.87
N PHE A 79 6.85 8.71 15.17
CA PHE A 79 7.93 9.28 15.98
C PHE A 79 9.30 8.95 15.39
N LYS A 80 9.58 7.66 15.12
CA LYS A 80 10.83 7.23 14.48
C LYS A 80 11.04 7.91 13.13
N HIS A 81 10.01 8.03 12.33
CA HIS A 81 10.13 8.61 11.00
C HIS A 81 10.52 10.10 11.06
N VAL A 82 9.85 10.87 11.93
CA VAL A 82 10.10 12.30 12.10
C VAL A 82 11.46 12.58 12.74
N TRP A 83 11.79 11.88 13.82
CA TRP A 83 12.93 12.24 14.67
C TRP A 83 14.22 11.50 14.32
N LEU A 84 14.14 10.33 13.70
CA LEU A 84 15.32 9.54 13.35
C LEU A 84 15.51 9.45 11.83
N ILE A 85 14.51 8.91 11.12
CA ILE A 85 14.67 8.61 9.69
C ILE A 85 14.83 9.88 8.86
N GLY A 86 14.00 10.91 9.09
CA GLY A 86 14.10 12.18 8.39
C GLY A 86 15.50 12.81 8.45
N PRO A 87 16.06 13.03 9.66
CA PRO A 87 17.43 13.51 9.81
C PRO A 87 18.48 12.58 9.19
N CYS A 88 18.39 11.26 9.40
CA CYS A 88 19.32 10.30 8.80
C CYS A 88 19.31 10.36 7.26
N MET A 89 18.12 10.44 6.64
CA MET A 89 17.97 10.61 5.20
C MET A 89 18.60 11.91 4.72
N ARG A 90 18.43 13.01 5.48
CA ARG A 90 19.06 14.29 5.15
C ARG A 90 20.58 14.22 5.23
N SER A 91 21.14 13.60 6.28
CA SER A 91 22.59 13.38 6.40
C SER A 91 23.12 12.51 5.26
N PHE A 92 22.43 11.42 4.94
CA PHE A 92 22.80 10.55 3.82
C PHE A 92 22.80 11.28 2.47
N MET A 93 21.83 12.17 2.22
CA MET A 93 21.82 12.99 1.01
C MET A 93 23.00 13.97 0.93
N ILE A 94 23.46 14.50 2.07
CA ILE A 94 24.65 15.36 2.11
C ILE A 94 25.90 14.56 1.72
N GLU A 95 26.07 13.37 2.29
CA GLU A 95 27.17 12.46 1.95
C GLU A 95 27.13 12.06 0.47
N CYS A 96 25.97 11.66 -0.04
CA CYS A 96 25.78 11.37 -1.46
C CYS A 96 26.08 12.58 -2.36
N GLY A 97 25.78 13.79 -1.90
CA GLY A 97 26.13 15.02 -2.61
C GLY A 97 27.64 15.20 -2.78
N CYS A 98 28.44 14.79 -1.79
CA CYS A 98 29.90 14.75 -1.88
C CYS A 98 30.35 13.69 -2.90
N TRP A 99 29.84 12.46 -2.78
CA TRP A 99 30.13 11.37 -3.71
C TRP A 99 29.78 11.73 -5.15
N ARG A 100 28.65 12.40 -5.38
CA ARG A 100 28.23 12.87 -6.70
C ARG A 100 29.24 13.83 -7.31
N LYS A 101 29.79 14.77 -6.54
CA LYS A 101 30.84 15.69 -7.02
C LYS A 101 32.10 14.91 -7.39
N LEU A 102 32.52 13.96 -6.56
CA LEU A 102 33.69 13.14 -6.82
C LEU A 102 33.52 12.32 -8.10
N PHE A 103 32.37 11.64 -8.25
CA PHE A 103 32.02 10.91 -9.47
C PHE A 103 31.98 11.80 -10.71
N PHE A 104 31.35 12.97 -10.63
CA PHE A 104 31.28 13.90 -11.74
C PHE A 104 32.68 14.35 -12.19
N THR A 105 33.57 14.67 -11.25
CA THR A 105 34.95 15.04 -11.54
C THR A 105 35.72 13.89 -12.21
N VAL A 106 35.58 12.66 -11.73
CA VAL A 106 36.20 11.48 -12.34
C VAL A 106 35.72 11.30 -13.79
N VAL A 107 34.40 11.39 -14.01
CA VAL A 107 33.82 11.29 -15.35
C VAL A 107 34.34 12.39 -16.27
N GLN A 108 34.40 13.64 -15.82
CA GLN A 108 34.92 14.75 -16.63
C GLN A 108 36.40 14.58 -16.98
N CYS A 109 37.23 14.17 -16.02
CA CYS A 109 38.66 14.00 -16.24
C CYS A 109 38.98 12.84 -17.19
N CYS A 110 38.25 11.71 -17.07
CA CYS A 110 38.54 10.52 -17.85
C CYS A 110 37.75 10.44 -19.17
N LEU A 111 36.44 10.67 -19.13
CA LEU A 111 35.55 10.50 -20.27
C LEU A 111 35.37 11.80 -21.07
N GLY A 112 35.54 12.96 -20.44
CA GLY A 112 35.52 14.26 -21.12
C GLY A 112 36.47 14.32 -22.33
N PRO A 113 37.79 14.07 -22.17
CA PRO A 113 38.73 14.12 -23.29
C PRO A 113 38.48 13.03 -24.35
N ILE A 114 37.97 11.85 -23.95
CA ILE A 114 37.60 10.79 -24.90
C ILE A 114 36.42 11.25 -25.77
N CYS A 115 35.37 11.81 -25.16
CA CYS A 115 34.22 12.33 -25.89
C CYS A 115 34.60 13.50 -26.81
N GLU A 116 35.48 14.39 -26.34
CA GLU A 116 35.97 15.53 -27.12
C GLU A 116 36.77 15.05 -28.35
N THR A 117 37.70 14.13 -28.17
CA THR A 117 38.47 13.54 -29.28
C THR A 117 37.59 12.77 -30.25
N CYS A 118 36.64 11.97 -29.77
CA CYS A 118 35.64 11.32 -30.63
C CYS A 118 34.82 12.36 -31.43
N GLY A 119 34.38 13.44 -30.80
CA GLY A 119 33.68 14.55 -31.47
C GLY A 119 34.52 15.20 -32.57
N LEU A 120 35.82 15.41 -32.33
CA LEU A 120 36.76 15.94 -33.32
C LEU A 120 36.97 15.00 -34.51
N CYS A 121 36.96 13.68 -34.30
CA CYS A 121 37.02 12.70 -35.40
C CYS A 121 35.83 12.82 -36.35
N PHE A 122 34.65 13.19 -35.85
CA PHE A 122 33.43 13.36 -36.66
C PHE A 122 33.17 14.80 -37.09
N SER A 123 33.86 15.80 -36.55
CA SER A 123 33.57 17.23 -36.80
C SER A 123 33.88 17.69 -38.22
N ASN A 124 34.75 16.97 -38.94
CA ASN A 124 35.14 17.30 -40.32
C ASN A 124 34.23 16.65 -41.38
N ILE A 125 33.19 15.89 -40.99
CA ILE A 125 32.26 15.28 -41.93
C ILE A 125 31.22 16.32 -42.35
N VAL A 126 31.39 16.89 -43.55
CA VAL A 126 30.43 17.81 -44.15
C VAL A 126 29.49 17.03 -45.07
N VAL A 127 28.24 16.84 -44.66
CA VAL A 127 27.21 16.22 -45.51
C VAL A 127 26.70 17.27 -46.50
N ARG A 128 26.97 17.09 -47.80
CA ARG A 128 26.33 17.87 -48.86
C ARG A 128 25.06 17.15 -49.31
N ASN A 129 23.91 17.77 -49.06
CA ASN A 129 22.63 17.27 -49.59
C ASN A 129 22.56 17.63 -51.09
N SER A 130 22.35 16.62 -51.93
CA SER A 130 22.11 16.80 -53.39
C SER A 130 20.66 17.13 -53.67
#